data_AF-A0A9E5P4N0-F1
#
_entry.id   AF-A0A9E5P4N0-F1
#
_cell.length_a   1.000
_cell.length_b   1.000
_cell.length_c   1.000
_cell.angle_alpha   90.00
_cell.angle_beta   90.00
_cell.angle_gamma   90.00
#
_symmetry.space_group_name_H-M   'P 1'
#
loop_
_entity.id
_entity.type
_entity.pdbx_description
1 polymer ?
#
loop_
_entity_poly.entity_id
_entity_poly.type
_entity_poly.pdbx_seq_one_letter_code
_entity_poly.pdbx_strand_id
1 'polypeptide(L)'
;MEPDQLKASLRALHAALEKTGSADPELRALLTELDADLHRLLAERGKPTEEGAGLNTRLEEMAADFDSRHPQLAPLLRELADNLAKVGI
;
A
#
# COMPACT_ATOMS: atom_id res chain seq x y z
N MET A 1 -14.88 6.26 0.98
CA MET A 1 -14.50 5.22 1.94
C MET A 1 -13.61 5.85 3.00
N GLU A 2 -13.69 5.42 4.27
CA GLU A 2 -12.95 6.07 5.34
C GLU A 2 -11.43 5.81 5.25
N PRO A 3 -10.59 6.83 5.55
CA PRO A 3 -9.13 6.72 5.59
C PRO A 3 -8.63 5.62 6.55
N ASP A 4 -9.49 5.20 7.47
CA ASP A 4 -9.22 4.16 8.45
C ASP A 4 -9.07 2.76 7.81
N GLN A 5 -9.82 2.47 6.73
CA GLN A 5 -9.79 1.16 6.09
C GLN A 5 -8.47 0.92 5.32
N LEU A 6 -7.90 1.99 4.78
CA LEU A 6 -6.62 1.98 4.07
C LEU A 6 -5.48 1.70 5.05
N LYS A 7 -5.50 2.34 6.22
CA LYS A 7 -4.57 2.07 7.32
C LYS A 7 -4.72 0.65 7.89
N ALA A 8 -5.95 0.16 8.01
CA ALA A 8 -6.22 -1.20 8.46
C ALA A 8 -5.62 -2.24 7.50
N SER A 9 -5.79 -2.03 6.20
CA SER A 9 -5.23 -2.90 5.15
C SER A 9 -3.70 -2.88 5.16
N LEU A 10 -3.08 -1.71 5.37
CA LEU A 10 -1.62 -1.58 5.45
C LEU A 10 -1.04 -2.25 6.69
N ARG A 11 -1.69 -2.11 7.84
CA ARG A 11 -1.34 -2.87 9.05
C ARG A 11 -1.49 -4.37 8.85
N ALA A 12 -2.54 -4.82 8.15
CA ALA A 12 -2.74 -6.24 7.86
C ALA A 12 -1.62 -6.79 6.97
N LEU A 13 -1.23 -6.04 5.94
CA LEU A 13 -0.12 -6.40 5.06
C LEU A 13 1.21 -6.45 5.82
N HIS A 14 1.50 -5.46 6.66
CA HIS A 14 2.71 -5.42 7.47
C HIS A 14 2.77 -6.60 8.46
N ALA A 15 1.65 -6.91 9.14
CA ALA A 15 1.56 -8.05 10.05
C ALA A 15 1.69 -9.40 9.32
N ALA A 16 1.13 -9.51 8.10
CA ALA A 16 1.26 -10.71 7.28
C ALA A 16 2.73 -10.93 6.88
N LEU A 17 3.43 -9.87 6.48
CA LEU A 17 4.86 -9.89 6.15
C LEU A 17 5.74 -10.32 7.32
N GLU A 18 5.50 -9.77 8.51
CA GLU A 18 6.21 -10.14 9.73
C GLU A 18 5.98 -11.61 10.10
N LYS A 19 4.77 -12.13 9.87
CA LYS A 19 4.44 -13.55 10.10
C LYS A 19 5.12 -14.50 9.13
N THR A 20 5.22 -14.12 7.86
CA THR A 20 5.85 -14.97 6.83
C THR A 20 7.37 -15.02 6.95
N GLY A 21 7.99 -14.18 7.78
CA GLY A 21 9.45 -14.18 8.03
C GLY A 21 10.31 -13.90 6.79
N SER A 22 9.67 -13.61 5.65
CA SER A 22 10.28 -13.52 4.33
C SER A 22 10.20 -12.11 3.75
N ALA A 23 9.86 -11.13 4.60
CA ALA A 23 9.84 -9.72 4.20
C ALA A 23 11.29 -9.25 4.01
N ASP A 24 11.72 -9.19 2.75
CA ASP A 24 13.00 -8.60 2.39
C ASP A 24 13.13 -7.19 2.99
N PRO A 25 14.33 -6.79 3.45
CA PRO A 25 14.53 -5.46 4.06
C PRO A 25 14.17 -4.32 3.11
N GLU A 26 14.36 -4.51 1.80
CA GLU A 26 13.94 -3.58 0.74
C GLU A 26 12.41 -3.41 0.70
N LEU A 27 11.69 -4.53 0.86
CA LEU A 27 10.24 -4.59 0.88
C LEU A 27 9.65 -3.82 2.07
N ARG A 28 10.28 -4.00 3.23
CA ARG A 28 9.93 -3.31 4.47
C ARG A 28 10.14 -1.80 4.36
N ALA A 29 11.24 -1.38 3.71
CA ALA A 29 11.51 0.03 3.45
C ALA A 29 10.44 0.65 2.54
N LEU A 30 10.13 -0.03 1.43
CA LEU A 30 9.10 0.38 0.47
C LEU A 30 7.71 0.53 1.14
N LEU A 31 7.31 -0.42 1.98
CA LEU A 31 6.04 -0.34 2.70
C LEU A 31 6.00 0.77 3.75
N THR A 32 7.13 1.05 4.39
CA THR A 32 7.25 2.15 5.35
C THR A 32 7.14 3.50 4.63
N GLU A 33 7.80 3.65 3.47
CA GLU A 33 7.62 4.82 2.61
C GLU A 33 6.15 4.97 2.20
N LEU A 34 5.53 3.87 1.79
CA LEU A 34 4.14 3.86 1.35
C LEU A 34 3.16 4.30 2.46
N ASP A 35 3.36 3.81 3.69
CA ASP A 35 2.57 4.24 4.85
C ASP A 35 2.72 5.73 5.12
N ALA A 36 3.95 6.26 5.02
CA ALA A 36 4.22 7.67 5.25
C ALA A 36 3.56 8.56 4.19
N ASP A 37 3.63 8.16 2.92
CA ASP A 37 2.99 8.87 1.81
C ASP A 37 1.46 8.83 1.92
N LEU A 38 0.90 7.65 2.23
CA LEU A 38 -0.52 7.50 2.56
C LEU A 38 -0.93 8.38 3.73
N HIS A 39 -0.13 8.44 4.79
CA HIS A 39 -0.41 9.31 5.93
C HIS A 39 -0.44 10.79 5.53
N ARG A 40 0.46 11.24 4.63
CA ARG A 40 0.42 12.61 4.10
C ARG A 40 -0.84 12.83 3.28
N LEU A 41 -1.15 11.94 2.34
CA LEU A 41 -2.29 12.07 1.45
C LEU A 41 -3.63 12.09 2.22
N LEU A 42 -3.74 11.26 3.26
CA LEU A 42 -4.88 11.25 4.17
C LEU A 42 -4.94 12.51 5.05
N ALA A 43 -3.80 13.05 5.48
CA ALA A 43 -3.73 14.32 6.20
C ALA A 43 -4.15 15.51 5.32
N GLU A 44 -3.90 15.44 4.02
CA GLU A 44 -4.27 16.45 3.03
C GLU A 44 -5.73 16.35 2.55
N ARG A 45 -6.58 15.63 3.31
CA ARG A 45 -8.02 15.43 3.06
C ARG A 45 -8.35 14.79 1.71
N GLY A 46 -7.48 13.91 1.18
CA GLY A 46 -7.82 13.07 0.03
C GLY A 46 -8.25 13.86 -1.20
N LYS A 47 -7.71 15.06 -1.39
CA LYS A 47 -7.89 15.77 -2.66
C LYS A 47 -7.15 14.97 -3.74
N PRO A 48 -7.75 14.77 -4.93
CA PRO A 48 -7.04 14.18 -6.05
C PRO A 48 -5.89 15.10 -6.42
N THR A 49 -4.69 14.72 -6.00
CA THR A 49 -3.42 15.38 -6.32
C THR A 49 -2.62 14.46 -7.22
N GLU A 50 -1.68 15.03 -8.00
CA GLU A 50 -0.72 14.25 -8.79
C GLU A 50 0.05 13.25 -7.91
N GLU A 51 0.26 13.59 -6.63
CA GLU A 51 0.84 12.70 -5.61
C GLU A 51 0.01 11.42 -5.39
N GLY A 52 -1.32 11.49 -5.38
CA GLY A 52 -2.17 10.30 -5.24
C GLY A 52 -2.16 9.37 -6.43
N ALA A 53 -2.11 9.92 -7.64
CA ALA A 53 -1.96 9.13 -8.87
C ALA A 53 -0.58 8.46 -8.94
N GLY A 54 0.48 9.17 -8.54
CA GLY A 54 1.82 8.62 -8.44
C GLY A 54 1.91 7.49 -7.40
N LEU A 55 1.26 7.66 -6.24
CA LEU A 55 1.23 6.66 -5.19
C LEU A 55 0.49 5.39 -5.61
N ASN A 56 -0.63 5.54 -6.33
CA ASN A 56 -1.37 4.40 -6.87
C ASN A 56 -0.52 3.61 -7.89
N THR A 57 0.14 4.32 -8.80
CA THR A 57 1.04 3.68 -9.79
C THR A 57 2.16 2.90 -9.09
N ARG A 58 2.79 3.50 -8.07
CA ARG A 58 3.85 2.86 -7.28
C ARG A 58 3.34 1.60 -6.55
N LEU A 59 2.12 1.63 -6.00
CA LEU A 59 1.50 0.44 -5.40
C LEU A 59 1.28 -0.67 -6.43
N GLU A 60 0.80 -0.34 -7.63
CA GLU A 60 0.54 -1.33 -8.67
C GLU A 60 1.84 -2.00 -9.14
N GLU A 61 2.92 -1.23 -9.29
CA GLU A 61 4.24 -1.75 -9.59
C GLU A 61 4.77 -2.65 -8.47
N MET A 62 4.61 -2.23 -7.21
CA MET A 62 4.98 -3.06 -6.06
C MET A 62 4.15 -4.34 -6.00
N ALA A 63 2.84 -4.28 -6.26
CA ALA A 63 1.96 -5.44 -6.27
C ALA A 63 2.38 -6.45 -7.35
N ALA A 64 2.87 -5.98 -8.51
CA ALA A 64 3.40 -6.83 -9.56
C ALA A 64 4.73 -7.51 -9.17
N ASP A 65 5.65 -6.80 -8.50
CA ASP A 65 6.90 -7.39 -7.98
C ASP A 65 6.61 -8.44 -6.89
N PHE A 66 5.65 -8.14 -6.01
CA PHE A 66 5.17 -9.04 -4.98
C PHE A 66 4.51 -10.30 -5.51
N ASP A 67 3.80 -10.25 -6.64
CA ASP A 67 3.15 -11.42 -7.23
C ASP A 67 4.19 -12.50 -7.60
N SER A 68 5.37 -12.06 -8.07
CA SER A 68 6.48 -12.95 -8.42
C SER A 68 7.26 -13.48 -7.20
N ARG A 69 7.40 -12.67 -6.14
CA ARG A 69 8.23 -13.01 -4.97
C ARG A 69 7.44 -13.61 -3.80
N HIS A 70 6.22 -13.13 -3.59
CA HIS A 70 5.35 -13.47 -2.47
C HIS A 70 3.87 -13.54 -2.91
N PRO A 71 3.47 -14.56 -3.69
CA PRO A 71 2.10 -14.69 -4.21
C PRO A 71 1.02 -14.76 -3.11
N GLN A 72 1.40 -15.15 -1.90
CA GLN A 72 0.51 -15.15 -0.72
C GLN A 72 0.14 -13.75 -0.20
N LEU A 73 0.90 -12.71 -0.58
CA LEU A 73 0.72 -11.32 -0.15
C LEU A 73 0.21 -10.40 -1.27
N ALA A 74 0.30 -10.85 -2.52
CA ALA A 74 -0.23 -10.16 -3.69
C ALA A 74 -1.71 -9.71 -3.55
N PRO A 75 -2.66 -10.54 -3.07
CA PRO A 75 -4.05 -10.10 -2.95
C PRO A 75 -4.24 -8.95 -1.95
N LEU A 76 -3.46 -8.93 -0.86
CA LEU A 76 -3.51 -7.85 0.15
C LEU A 76 -3.00 -6.52 -0.41
N LEU A 77 -1.92 -6.54 -1.20
CA LEU A 77 -1.42 -5.35 -1.90
C LEU A 77 -2.39 -4.84 -2.96
N ARG A 78 -3.03 -5.77 -3.70
CA ARG A 78 -4.03 -5.43 -4.72
C ARG A 78 -5.23 -4.72 -4.11
N GLU A 79 -5.75 -5.21 -2.98
CA GLU A 79 -6.82 -4.53 -2.24
C GLU A 79 -6.40 -3.13 -1.78
N LEU A 80 -5.16 -2.97 -1.32
CA LEU A 80 -4.60 -1.68 -0.93
C LEU A 80 -4.53 -0.69 -2.09
N ALA A 81 -4.08 -1.15 -3.26
CA ALA A 81 -4.03 -0.35 -4.49
C ALA A 81 -5.44 0.07 -4.93
N ASP A 82 -6.37 -0.88 -4.97
CA ASP A 82 -7.77 -0.62 -5.34
C ASP A 82 -8.45 0.37 -4.38
N ASN A 83 -8.16 0.25 -3.08
CA ASN A 83 -8.67 1.17 -2.07
C ASN A 83 -8.03 2.56 -2.15
N LEU A 84 -6.73 2.66 -2.45
CA LEU A 84 -6.07 3.94 -2.67
C LEU A 84 -6.60 4.62 -3.94
N ALA A 85 -6.77 3.87 -5.03
CA ALA A 85 -7.40 4.35 -6.24
C ALA A 85 -8.78 4.94 -5.92
N LYS A 86 -9.63 4.22 -5.17
CA LYS A 86 -10.94 4.73 -4.72
C LYS A 86 -10.91 5.98 -3.84
N VAL A 87 -9.78 6.35 -3.26
CA VAL A 87 -9.60 7.57 -2.44
C VAL A 87 -9.02 8.72 -3.26
N GLY A 88 -8.21 8.42 -4.28
CA GLY A 88 -7.63 9.40 -5.22
C GLY A 88 -8.48 9.69 -6.46
N ILE A 89 -9.67 9.06 -6.58
CA ILE A 89 -10.65 9.24 -7.67
C ILE A 89 -11.91 9.90 -7.10
#